data_AF-A0A1B7YYT7-F1
#
_entry.id   AF-A0A1B7YYT7-F1
#
_cell.length_a   1.000
_cell.length_b   1.000
_cell.length_c   1.000
_cell.angle_alpha   90.00
_cell.angle_beta   90.00
_cell.angle_gamma   90.00
#
_symmetry.space_group_name_H-M   'P 1'
#
loop_
_entity.id
_entity.type
_entity.pdbx_description
1 polymer ?
#
loop_
_entity_poly.entity_id
_entity_poly.type
_entity_poly.pdbx_seq_one_letter_code
_entity_poly.pdbx_strand_id
1 'polypeptide(L)'
;MKKKIKILVFAIMLTLLMPSQATCQGMPVYDNTNFISLIKQLVESGKQTANIIKTVKFLKQQKENLEKVNDVVKQLKAVREIGRNNERLIQVMQNDLQDILNSPYIKPDEVTRVSESFSAVIENSLDTMDFIDQVLSSDFMKMTDAERAIILKEKEMESKEMVSNATIKTKRYHDIISFRKMQDKVNNRQVNY
;
A
#
# COMPACT_ATOMS: atom_id res chain seq x y z
N MET A 1 -63.17 -11.57 -24.64
CA MET A 1 -62.18 -10.59 -24.08
C MET A 1 -62.13 -10.57 -22.55
N LYS A 2 -63.26 -10.57 -21.81
CA LYS A 2 -63.30 -10.47 -20.34
C LYS A 2 -62.50 -11.54 -19.57
N LYS A 3 -62.45 -12.80 -20.04
CA LYS A 3 -61.68 -13.88 -19.39
C LYS A 3 -60.16 -13.69 -19.52
N LYS A 4 -59.68 -13.21 -20.68
CA LYS A 4 -58.25 -12.94 -20.91
C LYS A 4 -57.74 -11.78 -20.04
N ILE A 5 -58.59 -10.76 -19.83
CA ILE A 5 -58.27 -9.63 -18.94
C ILE A 5 -58.17 -10.07 -17.47
N LYS A 6 -59.07 -10.96 -17.00
CA LYS A 6 -58.98 -11.48 -15.63
C LYS A 6 -57.73 -12.34 -15.40
N ILE A 7 -57.32 -13.13 -16.38
CA ILE A 7 -56.08 -13.93 -16.31
C ILE A 7 -54.84 -13.03 -16.29
N LEU A 8 -54.85 -11.95 -17.08
CA LEU A 8 -53.75 -10.97 -17.10
C LEU A 8 -53.61 -10.25 -15.75
N VAL A 9 -54.72 -9.82 -15.15
CA VAL A 9 -54.73 -9.14 -13.85
C VAL A 9 -54.26 -10.08 -12.73
N PHE A 10 -54.64 -11.36 -12.78
CA PHE A 10 -54.21 -12.36 -11.80
C PHE A 10 -52.71 -12.68 -11.91
N ALA A 11 -52.17 -12.72 -13.14
CA ALA A 11 -50.74 -12.93 -13.36
C ALA A 11 -49.88 -11.76 -12.84
N ILE A 12 -50.33 -10.52 -13.04
CA ILE A 12 -49.64 -9.31 -12.56
C ILE A 12 -49.67 -9.23 -11.02
N MET A 13 -50.78 -9.64 -10.40
CA MET A 13 -50.88 -9.68 -8.94
C MET A 13 -49.96 -10.74 -8.33
N LEU A 14 -49.79 -11.88 -9.01
CA LEU A 14 -48.90 -12.97 -8.57
C LEU A 14 -47.42 -12.56 -8.66
N THR A 15 -47.03 -11.73 -9.64
CA THR A 15 -45.67 -11.18 -9.73
C THR A 15 -45.37 -10.11 -8.67
N LEU A 16 -46.40 -9.46 -8.10
CA LEU A 16 -46.25 -8.46 -7.03
C LEU A 16 -46.22 -9.08 -5.61
N LEU A 17 -46.65 -10.33 -5.47
CA LEU A 17 -46.73 -11.07 -4.19
C LEU A 17 -45.54 -12.01 -3.96
N MET A 18 -44.59 -12.10 -4.89
CA MET A 18 -43.34 -12.80 -4.63
C MET A 18 -42.43 -11.88 -3.78
N PRO A 19 -41.91 -12.34 -2.63
CA PRO A 19 -40.94 -11.58 -1.88
C PRO A 19 -39.74 -11.31 -2.80
N SER A 20 -39.32 -10.05 -2.87
CA SER A 20 -38.13 -9.60 -3.57
C SER A 20 -36.89 -10.22 -2.94
N GLN A 21 -36.66 -11.51 -3.18
CA GLN A 21 -35.45 -12.26 -2.83
C GLN A 21 -34.49 -12.31 -4.02
N ALA A 22 -34.67 -11.43 -5.00
CA ALA A 22 -33.72 -11.24 -6.10
C ALA A 22 -32.71 -10.14 -5.77
N THR A 23 -32.08 -10.24 -4.59
CA THR A 23 -30.74 -9.69 -4.38
C THR A 23 -29.81 -10.85 -4.00
N CYS A 24 -29.80 -11.91 -4.80
CA CYS A 24 -28.55 -12.62 -5.05
C CYS A 24 -27.64 -11.70 -5.87
N GLN A 25 -27.24 -10.57 -5.29
CA GLN A 25 -25.95 -10.00 -5.67
C GLN A 25 -24.96 -11.06 -5.25
N GLY A 26 -24.31 -11.66 -6.25
CA GLY A 26 -23.17 -12.54 -6.01
C GLY A 26 -22.27 -11.84 -4.99
N MET A 27 -21.91 -12.58 -3.94
CA MET A 27 -20.84 -12.20 -3.03
C MET A 27 -19.75 -11.50 -3.86
N PRO A 28 -19.35 -10.25 -3.55
CA PRO A 28 -18.50 -9.46 -4.43
C PRO A 28 -17.30 -10.31 -4.79
N VAL A 29 -17.24 -10.71 -6.07
CA VAL A 29 -16.08 -11.43 -6.59
C VAL A 29 -14.97 -10.42 -6.51
N TYR A 30 -14.05 -10.67 -5.57
CA TYR A 30 -12.87 -9.87 -5.35
C TYR A 30 -12.19 -9.63 -6.69
N ASP A 31 -11.90 -8.37 -7.02
CA ASP A 31 -11.02 -8.06 -8.14
C ASP A 31 -9.57 -8.34 -7.72
N ASN A 32 -9.21 -9.62 -7.82
CA ASN A 32 -7.89 -10.17 -7.58
C ASN A 32 -6.83 -9.58 -8.53
N THR A 33 -7.22 -8.84 -9.58
CA THR A 33 -6.31 -8.07 -10.43
C THR A 33 -5.60 -6.96 -9.66
N ASN A 34 -6.32 -6.25 -8.77
CA ASN A 34 -5.76 -5.15 -7.97
C ASN A 34 -4.75 -5.64 -6.92
N PHE A 35 -4.93 -6.85 -6.40
CA PHE A 35 -3.98 -7.45 -5.45
C PHE A 35 -2.70 -7.92 -6.14
N ILE A 36 -2.81 -8.51 -7.34
CA ILE A 36 -1.65 -8.97 -8.12
C ILE A 36 -0.82 -7.78 -8.61
N SER A 37 -1.45 -6.66 -9.02
CA SER A 37 -0.72 -5.45 -9.40
C SER A 37 0.04 -4.84 -8.22
N LEU A 38 -0.57 -4.79 -7.03
CA LEU A 38 0.06 -4.33 -5.79
C LEU A 38 1.31 -5.13 -5.43
N ILE A 39 1.23 -6.47 -5.51
CA ILE A 39 2.39 -7.34 -5.26
C ILE A 39 3.49 -7.09 -6.30
N LYS A 40 3.14 -6.95 -7.58
CA LYS A 40 4.12 -6.62 -8.63
C LYS A 40 4.81 -5.28 -8.36
N GLN A 41 4.06 -4.25 -7.98
CA GLN A 41 4.60 -2.94 -7.64
C GLN A 41 5.54 -3.01 -6.42
N LEU A 42 5.19 -3.77 -5.38
CA LEU A 42 6.06 -4.01 -4.23
C LEU A 42 7.38 -4.70 -4.62
N VAL A 43 7.32 -5.70 -5.48
CA VAL A 43 8.51 -6.43 -5.95
C VAL A 43 9.40 -5.52 -6.79
N GLU A 44 8.83 -4.72 -7.69
CA GLU A 44 9.58 -3.79 -8.51
C GLU A 44 10.24 -2.70 -7.68
N SER A 45 9.50 -2.11 -6.73
CA SER A 45 10.04 -1.14 -5.76
C SER A 45 11.19 -1.71 -4.94
N GLY A 46 11.09 -2.98 -4.55
CA GLY A 46 12.16 -3.69 -3.83
C GLY A 46 13.43 -3.83 -4.66
N LYS A 47 13.31 -4.21 -5.94
CA LYS A 47 14.44 -4.32 -6.86
C LYS A 47 15.12 -2.97 -7.09
N GLN A 48 14.32 -1.92 -7.33
CA GLN A 48 14.84 -0.58 -7.55
C GLN A 48 15.60 -0.06 -6.32
N THR A 49 15.03 -0.24 -5.13
CA THR A 49 15.65 0.14 -3.85
C THR A 49 16.99 -0.57 -3.65
N ALA A 50 17.05 -1.88 -3.92
CA ALA A 50 18.29 -2.66 -3.79
C ALA A 50 19.40 -2.17 -4.74
N ASN A 51 19.05 -1.82 -5.98
CA ASN A 51 19.99 -1.26 -6.95
C ASN A 51 20.56 0.08 -6.48
N ILE A 52 19.71 0.99 -6.02
CA ILE A 52 20.13 2.31 -5.50
C ILE A 52 21.06 2.15 -4.29
N ILE A 53 20.72 1.30 -3.32
CA ILE A 53 21.57 1.05 -2.14
C ILE A 53 22.96 0.54 -2.57
N LYS A 54 23.01 -0.38 -3.54
CA LYS A 54 24.27 -0.93 -4.06
C LYS A 54 25.10 0.16 -4.74
N THR A 55 24.49 0.99 -5.58
CA THR A 55 25.15 2.12 -6.25
C THR A 55 25.70 3.12 -5.24
N VAL A 56 24.89 3.52 -4.26
CA VAL A 56 25.30 4.47 -3.20
C VAL A 56 26.42 3.90 -2.34
N LYS A 57 26.42 2.59 -2.05
CA LYS A 57 27.51 1.92 -1.32
C LYS A 57 28.83 2.01 -2.08
N PHE A 58 28.79 1.73 -3.38
CA PHE A 58 29.96 1.82 -4.26
C PHE A 58 30.49 3.26 -4.39
N LEU A 59 29.60 4.24 -4.59
CA LEU A 59 29.97 5.65 -4.67
C LEU A 59 30.58 6.15 -3.36
N LYS A 60 30.02 5.76 -2.21
CA LYS A 60 30.54 6.17 -0.90
C LYS A 60 31.94 5.62 -0.65
N GLN A 61 32.16 4.33 -0.94
CA GLN A 61 33.45 3.68 -0.74
C GLN A 61 34.57 4.35 -1.57
N GLN A 62 34.26 4.77 -2.79
CA GLN A 62 35.22 5.50 -3.62
C GLN A 62 35.50 6.91 -3.09
N LYS A 63 34.48 7.61 -2.60
CA LYS A 63 34.60 8.99 -2.08
C LYS A 63 35.21 9.08 -0.68
N GLU A 64 35.12 8.05 0.16
CA GLU A 64 35.78 8.03 1.47
C GLU A 64 37.31 7.83 1.36
N ASN A 65 37.77 7.19 0.30
CA ASN A 65 39.19 6.95 0.02
C ASN A 65 39.91 8.15 -0.63
N LEU A 66 39.16 9.06 -1.24
CA LEU A 66 39.64 10.32 -1.82
C LEU A 66 39.35 11.43 -0.81
N GLU A 67 40.37 12.08 -0.25
CA GLU A 67 40.29 13.01 0.89
C GLU A 67 38.97 13.81 1.05
N LYS A 68 38.23 13.53 2.13
CA LYS A 68 37.19 14.35 2.80
C LYS A 68 36.47 15.41 1.95
N VAL A 69 35.69 14.99 0.96
CA VAL A 69 34.61 15.85 0.42
C VAL A 69 33.37 15.68 1.32
N ASN A 70 33.32 16.47 2.40
CA ASN A 70 32.32 16.34 3.47
C ASN A 70 30.87 16.32 2.97
N ASP A 71 30.55 17.16 1.97
CA ASP A 71 29.16 17.34 1.54
C ASP A 71 28.69 16.23 0.60
N VAL A 72 29.54 15.71 -0.29
CA VAL A 72 29.22 14.54 -1.12
C VAL A 72 29.00 13.30 -0.24
N VAL A 73 29.83 13.11 0.79
CA VAL A 73 29.65 11.99 1.74
C VAL A 73 28.34 12.11 2.51
N LYS A 74 27.93 13.33 2.91
CA LYS A 74 26.62 13.57 3.54
C LYS A 74 25.46 13.27 2.59
N GLN A 75 25.54 13.72 1.33
CA GLN A 75 24.53 13.43 0.31
C GLN A 75 24.38 11.91 0.12
N LEU A 76 25.49 11.18 -0.07
CA LEU A 76 25.46 9.73 -0.20
C LEU A 76 24.92 9.03 1.05
N LYS A 77 25.16 9.59 2.24
CA LYS A 77 24.56 9.09 3.48
C LYS A 77 23.05 9.31 3.49
N ALA A 78 22.56 10.50 3.14
CA ALA A 78 21.13 10.79 3.07
C ALA A 78 20.44 9.84 2.09
N VAL A 79 20.98 9.67 0.88
CA VAL A 79 20.44 8.74 -0.11
C VAL A 79 20.39 7.29 0.42
N ARG A 80 21.44 6.85 1.11
CA ARG A 80 21.45 5.52 1.74
C ARG A 80 20.35 5.35 2.77
N GLU A 81 20.12 6.36 3.61
CA GLU A 81 19.08 6.31 4.64
C GLU A 81 17.69 6.34 4.01
N ILE A 82 17.47 7.10 2.93
CA ILE A 82 16.23 7.02 2.14
C ILE A 82 16.01 5.60 1.61
N GLY A 83 17.03 4.99 1.00
CA GLY A 83 16.94 3.61 0.51
C GLY A 83 16.60 2.60 1.61
N ARG A 84 17.19 2.75 2.81
CA ARG A 84 16.87 1.90 3.98
C ARG A 84 15.45 2.11 4.50
N ASN A 85 14.98 3.36 4.52
CA ASN A 85 13.61 3.67 4.90
C ASN A 85 12.63 3.01 3.93
N ASN A 86 12.90 3.07 2.62
CA ASN A 86 12.07 2.42 1.61
C ASN A 86 12.12 0.89 1.69
N GLU A 87 13.29 0.30 1.96
CA GLU A 87 13.39 -1.15 2.19
C GLU A 87 12.50 -1.57 3.37
N ARG A 88 12.57 -0.83 4.49
CA ARG A 88 11.73 -1.08 5.65
C ARG A 88 10.24 -0.88 5.35
N LEU A 89 9.89 0.16 4.60
CA LEU A 89 8.52 0.42 4.17
C LEU A 89 7.96 -0.76 3.39
N ILE A 90 8.71 -1.25 2.39
CA ILE A 90 8.33 -2.39 1.56
C ILE A 90 8.17 -3.64 2.41
N GLN A 91 9.07 -3.90 3.37
CA GLN A 91 8.98 -5.06 4.27
C GLN A 91 7.72 -5.03 5.15
N VAL A 92 7.41 -3.88 5.75
CA VAL A 92 6.18 -3.67 6.54
C VAL A 92 4.97 -3.93 5.64
N MET A 93 4.96 -3.34 4.45
CA MET A 93 3.81 -3.46 3.55
C MET A 93 3.65 -4.86 2.96
N GLN A 94 4.72 -5.57 2.61
CA GLN A 94 4.63 -6.92 2.05
C GLN A 94 3.99 -7.90 3.03
N ASN A 95 4.48 -7.94 4.27
CA ASN A 95 3.98 -8.87 5.27
C ASN A 95 2.57 -8.46 5.73
N ASP A 96 2.41 -7.19 6.10
CA ASP A 96 1.20 -6.80 6.78
C ASP A 96 0.00 -6.62 5.82
N LEU A 97 0.22 -6.21 4.57
CA LEU A 97 -0.86 -6.13 3.59
C LEU A 97 -1.43 -7.52 3.30
N GLN A 98 -0.57 -8.52 3.18
CA GLN A 98 -1.00 -9.90 2.98
C GLN A 98 -1.85 -10.38 4.17
N ASP A 99 -1.39 -10.12 5.40
CA ASP A 99 -2.10 -10.52 6.62
C ASP A 99 -3.45 -9.80 6.76
N ILE A 100 -3.49 -8.50 6.46
CA ILE A 100 -4.73 -7.71 6.52
C ILE A 100 -5.72 -8.19 5.47
N LEU A 101 -5.30 -8.33 4.21
CA LEU A 101 -6.21 -8.67 3.12
C LEU A 101 -6.70 -10.12 3.17
N ASN A 102 -5.91 -11.05 3.72
CA ASN A 102 -6.32 -12.44 3.93
C ASN A 102 -7.19 -12.63 5.19
N SER A 103 -7.37 -11.60 6.02
CA SER A 103 -8.14 -11.72 7.26
C SER A 103 -9.64 -11.83 6.97
N PRO A 104 -10.34 -12.85 7.53
CA PRO A 104 -11.80 -12.96 7.40
C PRO A 104 -12.55 -11.87 8.18
N TYR A 105 -11.83 -11.07 8.97
CA TYR A 105 -12.37 -9.98 9.77
C TYR A 105 -12.29 -8.62 9.08
N ILE A 106 -11.80 -8.55 7.83
CA ILE A 106 -11.85 -7.34 7.01
C ILE A 106 -13.05 -7.43 6.05
N LYS A 107 -13.83 -6.35 5.97
CA LYS A 107 -14.99 -6.30 5.08
C LYS A 107 -14.56 -6.06 3.63
N PRO A 108 -15.34 -6.50 2.63
CA PRO A 108 -15.00 -6.30 1.22
C PRO A 108 -14.77 -4.83 0.83
N ASP A 109 -15.53 -3.89 1.40
CA ASP A 109 -15.37 -2.45 1.16
C ASP A 109 -14.10 -1.87 1.82
N GLU A 110 -13.64 -2.49 2.91
CA GLU A 110 -12.40 -2.11 3.58
C GLU A 110 -11.17 -2.60 2.84
N VAL A 111 -11.24 -3.74 2.14
CA VAL A 111 -10.14 -4.22 1.29
C VAL A 111 -9.79 -3.18 0.24
N THR A 112 -10.80 -2.62 -0.45
CA THR A 112 -10.55 -1.58 -1.47
C THR A 112 -9.83 -0.37 -0.86
N ARG A 113 -10.29 0.13 0.30
CA ARG A 113 -9.66 1.26 0.99
C ARG A 113 -8.25 0.97 1.50
N VAL A 114 -8.02 -0.26 1.98
CA VAL A 114 -6.69 -0.74 2.37
C VAL A 114 -5.80 -0.75 1.13
N SER A 115 -6.19 -1.44 0.06
CA SER A 115 -5.45 -1.52 -1.19
C SER A 115 -5.08 -0.14 -1.74
N GLU A 116 -6.02 0.80 -1.84
CA GLU A 116 -5.75 2.17 -2.30
C GLU A 116 -4.76 2.92 -1.40
N SER A 117 -4.93 2.86 -0.07
CA SER A 117 -4.02 3.52 0.86
C SER A 117 -2.60 2.94 0.80
N PHE A 118 -2.46 1.65 0.51
CA PHE A 118 -1.15 1.02 0.37
C PHE A 118 -0.55 1.28 -1.02
N SER A 119 -1.34 1.26 -2.09
CA SER A 119 -0.90 1.65 -3.44
C SER A 119 -0.26 3.04 -3.44
N ALA A 120 -0.93 4.02 -2.83
CA ALA A 120 -0.43 5.40 -2.78
C ALA A 120 0.92 5.53 -2.06
N VAL A 121 1.16 4.71 -1.04
CA VAL A 121 2.43 4.70 -0.29
C VAL A 121 3.55 4.04 -1.10
N ILE A 122 3.25 2.98 -1.86
CA ILE A 122 4.22 2.33 -2.75
C ILE A 122 4.58 3.25 -3.92
N GLU A 123 3.57 3.88 -4.53
CA GLU A 123 3.75 4.84 -5.63
C GLU A 123 4.66 5.99 -5.19
N ASN A 124 4.39 6.58 -4.03
CA ASN A 124 5.23 7.65 -3.51
C ASN A 124 6.68 7.19 -3.20
N SER A 125 6.85 5.94 -2.75
CA SER A 125 8.16 5.32 -2.56
C SER A 125 8.92 5.14 -3.88
N LEU A 126 8.23 4.70 -4.94
CA LEU A 126 8.79 4.57 -6.29
C LEU A 126 9.21 5.94 -6.85
N ASP A 127 8.33 6.94 -6.76
CA ASP A 127 8.63 8.32 -7.19
C ASP A 127 9.86 8.87 -6.46
N THR A 128 9.98 8.58 -5.16
CA THR A 128 11.16 8.96 -4.37
C THR A 128 12.42 8.27 -4.89
N MET A 129 12.35 6.99 -5.25
CA MET A 129 13.49 6.25 -5.81
C MET A 129 13.88 6.74 -7.20
N ASP A 130 12.91 7.03 -8.06
CA ASP A 130 13.14 7.64 -9.38
C ASP A 130 13.83 9.00 -9.25
N PHE A 131 13.35 9.84 -8.33
CA PHE A 131 13.97 11.12 -8.04
C PHE A 131 15.43 10.95 -7.57
N ILE A 132 15.69 9.98 -6.69
CA ILE A 132 17.04 9.69 -6.23
C ILE A 132 17.94 9.22 -7.36
N ASP A 133 17.46 8.33 -8.23
CA ASP A 133 18.23 7.85 -9.37
C ASP A 133 18.58 9.00 -10.33
N GLN A 134 17.63 9.89 -10.57
CA GLN A 134 17.82 11.12 -11.35
C GLN A 134 18.87 12.07 -10.74
N VAL A 135 18.84 12.25 -9.42
CA VAL A 135 19.82 13.09 -8.68
C VAL A 135 21.22 12.48 -8.69
N LEU A 136 21.33 11.15 -8.75
CA LEU A 136 22.61 10.45 -8.82
C LEU A 136 23.17 10.34 -10.25
N SER A 137 22.30 10.24 -11.26
CA SER A 137 22.67 9.92 -12.64
C SER A 137 22.90 11.13 -13.54
N SER A 138 22.29 12.27 -13.24
CA SER A 138 22.50 13.48 -14.02
C SER A 138 23.09 14.60 -13.17
N ASP A 139 23.75 15.54 -13.83
CA ASP A 139 23.95 16.91 -13.33
C ASP A 139 22.59 17.61 -13.19
N PHE A 140 21.70 17.08 -12.33
CA PHE A 140 20.28 17.42 -12.31
C PHE A 140 20.15 18.92 -12.05
N MET A 141 19.95 19.64 -13.15
CA MET A 141 19.60 21.04 -13.35
C MET A 141 20.15 22.05 -12.34
N LYS A 142 21.14 22.85 -12.75
CA LYS A 142 21.42 24.21 -12.22
C LYS A 142 21.42 24.37 -10.68
N MET A 143 21.56 23.30 -9.90
CA MET A 143 21.56 23.34 -8.44
C MET A 143 22.97 23.17 -7.90
N THR A 144 23.27 23.88 -6.83
CA THR A 144 24.51 23.75 -6.08
C THR A 144 24.51 22.48 -5.22
N ASP A 145 25.69 21.97 -4.86
CA ASP A 145 25.82 20.83 -3.94
C ASP A 145 25.13 21.06 -2.59
N ALA A 146 25.04 22.32 -2.15
CA ALA A 146 24.33 22.71 -0.93
C ALA A 146 22.81 22.54 -1.09
N GLU A 147 22.22 23.02 -2.20
CA GLU A 147 20.80 22.85 -2.50
C GLU A 147 20.44 21.37 -2.64
N ARG A 148 21.29 20.57 -3.32
CA ARG A 148 21.10 19.12 -3.42
C ARG A 148 21.09 18.45 -2.04
N ALA A 149 22.01 18.83 -1.16
CA ALA A 149 22.08 18.27 0.19
C ALA A 149 20.83 18.60 1.03
N ILE A 150 20.28 19.80 0.88
CA ILE A 150 19.04 20.22 1.55
C ILE A 150 17.86 19.37 1.07
N ILE A 151 17.67 19.25 -0.24
CA ILE A 151 16.57 18.46 -0.82
C ILE A 151 16.68 16.99 -0.43
N LEU A 152 17.88 16.41 -0.50
CA LEU A 152 18.11 15.03 -0.06
C LEU A 152 17.82 14.85 1.44
N LYS A 153 18.09 15.86 2.26
CA LYS A 153 17.78 15.81 3.68
C LYS A 153 16.28 15.90 3.95
N GLU A 154 15.57 16.71 3.18
CA GLU A 154 14.11 16.78 3.22
C GLU A 154 13.49 15.43 2.83
N LYS A 155 13.92 14.83 1.73
CA LYS A 155 13.49 13.48 1.31
C LYS A 155 13.84 12.39 2.33
N GLU A 156 14.97 12.50 3.02
CA GLU A 156 15.30 11.63 4.15
C GLU A 156 14.27 11.73 5.28
N MET A 157 13.81 12.95 5.62
CA MET A 157 12.79 13.15 6.65
C MET A 157 11.41 12.65 6.18
N GLU A 158 11.01 12.96 4.95
CA GLU A 158 9.76 12.48 4.35
C GLU A 158 9.70 10.95 4.34
N SER A 159 10.76 10.28 3.89
CA SER A 159 10.81 8.80 3.87
C SER A 159 10.68 8.19 5.25
N LYS A 160 11.24 8.83 6.29
CA LYS A 160 11.10 8.39 7.68
C LYS A 160 9.68 8.57 8.19
N GLU A 161 9.04 9.69 7.86
CA GLU A 161 7.65 9.92 8.21
C GLU A 161 6.73 8.92 7.52
N MET A 162 6.98 8.62 6.25
CA MET A 162 6.23 7.63 5.47
C MET A 162 6.26 6.25 6.14
N VAL A 163 7.44 5.78 6.56
CA VAL A 163 7.59 4.52 7.32
C VAL A 163 6.75 4.56 8.60
N SER A 164 6.80 5.67 9.35
CA SER A 164 6.02 5.82 10.58
C SER A 164 4.51 5.77 10.31
N ASN A 165 4.05 6.53 9.32
CA ASN A 165 2.65 6.61 8.93
C ASN A 165 2.13 5.25 8.44
N ALA A 166 2.90 4.53 7.63
CA ALA A 166 2.58 3.17 7.21
C ALA A 166 2.48 2.23 8.41
N THR A 167 3.49 2.22 9.30
CA THR A 167 3.49 1.39 10.51
C THR A 167 2.25 1.64 11.39
N ILE A 168 1.88 2.90 11.59
CA ILE A 168 0.69 3.27 12.40
C ILE A 168 -0.59 2.81 11.72
N LYS A 169 -0.73 3.03 10.40
CA LYS A 169 -1.90 2.60 9.63
C LYS A 169 -2.06 1.08 9.69
N THR A 170 -0.98 0.34 9.50
CA THR A 170 -1.01 -1.11 9.61
C THR A 170 -1.43 -1.57 11.00
N LYS A 171 -0.83 -1.00 12.05
CA LYS A 171 -1.18 -1.34 13.43
C LYS A 171 -2.68 -1.18 13.69
N ARG A 172 -3.28 -0.09 13.20
CA ARG A 172 -4.73 0.13 13.34
C ARG A 172 -5.55 -0.98 12.69
N TYR A 173 -5.18 -1.46 11.51
CA TYR A 173 -5.88 -2.58 10.87
C TYR A 173 -5.74 -3.89 11.66
N HIS A 174 -4.56 -4.19 12.20
CA HIS A 174 -4.39 -5.34 13.10
C HIS A 174 -5.23 -5.23 14.37
N ASP A 175 -5.34 -4.03 14.96
CA ASP A 175 -6.16 -3.79 16.15
C ASP A 175 -7.65 -4.01 15.82
N ILE A 176 -8.12 -3.53 14.67
CA ILE A 176 -9.50 -3.75 14.18
C ILE A 176 -9.77 -5.25 13.98
N ILE A 177 -8.86 -5.97 13.32
CA ILE A 177 -8.97 -7.42 13.10
C ILE A 177 -9.04 -8.15 14.44
N SER A 178 -8.16 -7.80 15.38
CA SER A 178 -8.11 -8.41 16.70
C SER A 178 -9.40 -8.17 17.49
N PHE A 179 -9.91 -6.94 17.45
CA PHE A 179 -11.18 -6.59 18.09
C PHE A 179 -12.35 -7.40 17.54
N ARG A 180 -12.48 -7.49 16.21
CA ARG A 180 -13.55 -8.26 15.56
C ARG A 180 -13.44 -9.76 15.83
N LYS A 181 -12.21 -10.30 15.86
CA LYS A 181 -11.94 -11.67 16.28
C LYS A 181 -12.37 -11.94 17.72
N MET A 182 -12.20 -10.98 18.62
CA MET A 182 -12.70 -11.10 19.99
C MET A 182 -14.23 -11.07 20.04
N GLN A 183 -14.88 -10.17 19.28
CA GLN A 183 -16.33 -10.11 19.20
C GLN A 183 -16.93 -11.42 18.70
N ASP A 184 -16.38 -11.99 17.63
CA ASP A 184 -16.83 -13.27 17.08
C ASP A 184 -16.71 -14.42 18.10
N LYS A 185 -15.58 -14.50 18.81
CA LYS A 185 -15.37 -15.47 19.89
C LYS A 185 -16.31 -15.32 21.09
N VAL A 186 -16.81 -14.11 21.36
CA VAL A 186 -17.78 -13.86 22.46
C VAL A 186 -19.18 -14.22 22.00
N ASN A 187 -19.56 -13.82 20.79
CA ASN A 187 -20.88 -14.09 20.23
C ASN A 187 -21.10 -15.60 20.05
N ASN A 188 -20.12 -16.31 19.48
CA ASN A 188 -20.21 -17.78 19.28
C ASN A 188 -20.12 -18.59 20.59
N ARG A 189 -19.72 -17.97 21.71
CA ARG A 189 -19.77 -18.62 23.04
C ARG A 189 -21.18 -18.65 23.62
N GLN A 190 -22.06 -17.70 23.25
CA GLN A 190 -23.44 -17.66 23.76
C GLN A 190 -24.36 -18.69 23.08
N VAL A 191 -23.96 -19.26 21.93
CA VAL A 191 -24.79 -20.15 21.11
C VAL A 191 -24.72 -21.62 21.55
N ASN A 192 -23.81 -21.98 22.46
CA ASN A 192 -23.57 -23.36 22.91
C ASN A 192 -24.23 -23.70 24.27
N TYR A 193 -25.40 -23.14 24.57
CA TYR A 193 -26.18 -23.46 25.77
C TYR A 193 -27.45 -24.24 25.45
#